data_AF-A0A5N7ZMB3-F1
#
_entry.id   AF-A0A5N7ZMB3-F1
#
_cell.length_a   1.000
_cell.length_b   1.000
_cell.length_c   1.000
_cell.angle_alpha   90.00
_cell.angle_beta   90.00
_cell.angle_gamma   90.00
#
_symmetry.space_group_name_H-M   'P 1'
#
loop_
_entity.id
_entity.type
_entity.pdbx_description
1 polymer ?
#
loop_
_entity_poly.entity_id
_entity_poly.type
_entity_poly.pdbx_seq_one_letter_code
_entity_poly.pdbx_strand_id
1 'polypeptide(L)'
;MNPQDTQPVKAGLPLLALAVGAFGIGVTEFSPMGLLPVIAEGVDVSIPSAGMLISAYAIGVMAGAPLMTLAFSRWSKRKALILLMAIFTIGNLLSALAPNYTTLLLARLVTSLNHGAFFGLGSLVAASVVPRHKQASAVATMFMGLTIANVGGVPAATWLGQAIGWRMSFVATAVLGLIAMLALWRALPAGEAGRRPNVRHELAVLKSPVVLMALATTVLGAGAMFTLYTYIAPTLAAITGASPAFITGMLVLIGLGFTLGNGLGGRMADRSLD
;
A
#
# COMPACT_ATOMS: atom_id res chain seq x y z
N MET A 1 -13.51 -11.15 -38.88
CA MET A 1 -13.99 -11.52 -37.53
C MET A 1 -13.10 -12.67 -37.08
N ASN A 2 -12.12 -12.40 -36.19
CA ASN A 2 -11.10 -13.40 -35.85
C ASN A 2 -11.52 -14.11 -34.54
N PRO A 3 -11.68 -15.44 -34.54
CA PRO A 3 -12.12 -16.20 -33.37
C PRO A 3 -10.91 -16.45 -32.46
N GLN A 4 -10.62 -15.47 -31.61
CA GLN A 4 -9.90 -15.69 -30.36
C GLN A 4 -10.82 -15.29 -29.22
N ASP A 5 -11.88 -16.08 -29.02
CA ASP A 5 -12.56 -16.20 -27.73
C ASP A 5 -11.57 -16.82 -26.74
N THR A 6 -10.62 -16.03 -26.26
CA THR A 6 -9.92 -16.33 -25.03
C THR A 6 -10.95 -16.27 -23.92
N GLN A 7 -11.39 -17.45 -23.48
CA GLN A 7 -12.14 -17.68 -22.25
C GLN A 7 -11.85 -16.57 -21.23
N PRO A 8 -12.84 -15.77 -20.81
CA PRO A 8 -12.60 -14.73 -19.83
C PRO A 8 -12.18 -15.46 -18.55
N VAL A 9 -10.89 -15.41 -18.20
CA VAL A 9 -10.46 -15.63 -16.83
C VAL A 9 -11.39 -14.75 -16.02
N LYS A 10 -12.28 -15.35 -15.21
CA LYS A 10 -13.25 -14.59 -14.40
C LYS A 10 -12.46 -13.50 -13.68
N ALA A 11 -12.58 -12.25 -14.15
CA ALA A 11 -11.66 -11.17 -13.78
C ALA A 11 -11.61 -10.96 -12.25
N GLY A 12 -12.64 -11.41 -11.55
CA GLY A 12 -12.71 -11.44 -10.09
C GLY A 12 -11.53 -12.12 -9.41
N LEU A 13 -11.00 -13.24 -9.90
CA LEU A 13 -9.91 -13.93 -9.20
C LEU A 13 -8.57 -13.17 -9.26
N PRO A 14 -8.10 -12.69 -10.44
CA PRO A 14 -6.96 -11.77 -10.53
C PRO A 14 -7.15 -10.49 -9.71
N LEU A 15 -8.32 -9.86 -9.79
CA LEU A 15 -8.59 -8.61 -9.06
C LEU A 15 -8.62 -8.83 -7.55
N LEU A 16 -9.18 -9.95 -7.07
CA LEU A 16 -9.14 -10.33 -5.67
C LEU A 16 -7.71 -10.56 -5.18
N ALA A 17 -6.89 -11.28 -5.95
CA ALA A 17 -5.48 -11.50 -5.59
C ALA A 17 -4.69 -10.18 -5.49
N LEU A 18 -4.93 -9.25 -6.41
CA LEU A 18 -4.35 -7.91 -6.35
C LEU A 18 -4.86 -7.11 -5.14
N ALA A 19 -6.16 -7.19 -4.85
CA ALA A 19 -6.76 -6.54 -3.69
C ALA A 19 -6.23 -7.10 -2.36
N VAL A 20 -5.95 -8.41 -2.26
CA VAL A 20 -5.32 -9.01 -1.08
C VAL A 20 -3.90 -8.45 -0.87
N GLY A 21 -3.13 -8.27 -1.94
CA GLY A 21 -1.82 -7.61 -1.86
C GLY A 21 -1.95 -6.15 -1.43
N ALA A 22 -2.86 -5.39 -2.04
CA ALA A 22 -3.14 -3.99 -1.67
C ALA A 22 -3.62 -3.86 -0.21
N PHE A 23 -4.40 -4.83 0.28
CA PHE A 23 -4.81 -4.92 1.68
C PHE A 23 -3.61 -5.08 2.61
N GLY A 24 -2.74 -6.07 2.35
CA GLY A 24 -1.53 -6.28 3.15
C GLY A 24 -0.63 -5.06 3.19
N ILE A 25 -0.42 -4.41 2.03
CA ILE A 25 0.37 -3.18 1.93
C ILE A 25 -0.26 -2.05 2.76
N GLY A 26 -1.59 -1.88 2.67
CA GLY A 26 -2.32 -0.92 3.49
C GLY A 26 -2.13 -1.13 4.99
N VAL A 27 -2.30 -2.38 5.46
CA VAL A 27 -2.10 -2.69 6.89
C VAL A 27 -0.69 -2.33 7.33
N THR A 28 0.34 -2.74 6.58
CA THR A 28 1.76 -2.44 6.88
C THR A 28 2.11 -0.96 6.83
N GLU A 29 1.46 -0.19 5.96
CA GLU A 29 1.71 1.23 5.84
C GLU A 29 1.12 2.02 7.01
N PHE A 30 -0.13 1.73 7.36
CA PHE A 30 -0.91 2.58 8.26
C PHE A 30 -0.94 2.10 9.72
N SER A 31 -0.72 0.80 10.00
CA SER A 31 -0.71 0.30 11.38
C SER A 31 0.30 0.98 12.32
N PRO A 32 1.49 1.44 11.87
CA PRO A 32 2.40 2.18 12.75
C PRO A 32 1.81 3.47 13.33
N MET A 33 0.82 4.09 12.69
CA MET A 33 0.19 5.32 13.19
C MET A 33 -0.64 5.08 14.45
N GLY A 34 -1.36 3.94 14.49
CA GLY A 34 -2.10 3.51 15.68
C GLY A 34 -1.20 2.93 16.77
N LEU A 35 -0.04 2.39 16.39
CA LEU A 35 0.94 1.77 17.29
C LEU A 35 2.06 2.72 17.71
N LEU A 36 2.05 3.98 17.26
CA LEU A 36 3.21 4.86 17.33
C LEU A 36 3.80 4.99 18.75
N PRO A 37 3.00 5.21 19.82
CA PRO A 37 3.53 5.28 21.18
C PRO A 37 4.18 3.96 21.63
N VAL A 38 3.55 2.83 21.32
CA VAL A 38 4.01 1.48 21.72
C VAL A 38 5.28 1.09 20.97
N ILE A 39 5.41 1.49 19.70
CA ILE A 39 6.65 1.31 18.93
C ILE A 39 7.77 2.18 19.51
N ALA A 40 7.48 3.45 19.81
CA ALA A 40 8.45 4.38 20.37
C ALA A 40 9.06 3.87 21.68
N GLU A 41 8.20 3.42 22.60
CA GLU A 41 8.61 2.76 23.84
C GLU A 41 9.41 1.48 23.56
N GLY A 42 8.92 0.63 22.66
CA GLY A 42 9.52 -0.68 22.39
C GLY A 42 10.87 -0.67 21.65
N VAL A 43 11.33 0.49 21.16
CA VAL A 43 12.68 0.71 20.64
C VAL A 43 13.43 1.85 21.34
N ASP A 44 12.91 2.31 22.48
CA ASP A 44 13.49 3.34 23.36
C ASP A 44 13.84 4.66 22.65
N VAL A 45 12.86 5.25 21.97
CA VAL A 45 13.00 6.55 21.30
C VAL A 45 11.80 7.45 21.57
N SER A 46 11.97 8.75 21.32
CA SER A 46 10.85 9.70 21.38
C SER A 46 9.77 9.41 20.32
N ILE A 47 8.52 9.82 20.58
CA ILE A 47 7.42 9.68 19.61
C ILE A 47 7.73 10.39 18.27
N PRO A 48 8.30 11.63 18.24
CA PRO A 48 8.75 12.24 16.99
C PRO A 48 9.78 11.40 16.24
N SER A 49 10.74 10.80 16.96
CA SER A 49 11.73 9.89 16.35
C SER A 49 11.06 8.67 15.75
N ALA A 50 10.12 8.02 16.45
CA ALA A 50 9.34 6.91 15.91
C ALA A 50 8.51 7.34 14.67
N GLY A 51 8.00 8.58 14.65
CA GLY A 51 7.30 9.15 13.49
C GLY A 51 8.14 9.15 12.22
N MET A 52 9.46 9.27 12.34
CA MET A 52 10.38 9.21 11.19
C MET A 52 10.42 7.83 10.52
N LEU A 53 9.95 6.76 11.17
CA LEU A 53 9.77 5.45 10.51
C LEU A 53 8.73 5.51 9.38
N ILE A 54 7.70 6.34 9.55
CA ILE A 54 6.63 6.56 8.56
C ILE A 54 7.18 7.42 7.41
N SER A 55 7.92 8.48 7.72
CA SER A 55 8.61 9.30 6.70
C SER A 55 9.64 8.49 5.90
N ALA A 56 10.44 7.65 6.56
CA ALA A 56 11.39 6.77 5.91
C ALA A 56 10.68 5.78 4.98
N TYR A 57 9.57 5.18 5.44
CA TYR A 57 8.75 4.34 4.58
C TYR A 57 8.28 5.11 3.33
N ALA A 58 7.71 6.30 3.49
CA ALA A 58 7.24 7.13 2.37
C ALA A 58 8.36 7.51 1.37
N ILE A 59 9.56 7.87 1.86
CA ILE A 59 10.74 8.11 1.03
C ILE A 59 11.11 6.85 0.23
N GLY A 60 11.09 5.70 0.89
CA GLY A 60 11.36 4.43 0.22
C GLY A 60 10.26 4.02 -0.76
N VAL A 61 9.00 4.42 -0.56
CA VAL A 61 7.93 4.25 -1.58
C VAL A 61 8.24 5.11 -2.80
N MET A 62 8.57 6.39 -2.59
CA MET A 62 8.88 7.36 -3.64
C MET A 62 10.06 6.88 -4.50
N ALA A 63 11.16 6.46 -3.87
CA ALA A 63 12.34 5.97 -4.59
C ALA A 63 12.15 4.54 -5.12
N GLY A 64 11.50 3.68 -4.35
CA GLY A 64 11.31 2.26 -4.66
C GLY A 64 10.42 2.02 -5.86
N ALA A 65 9.40 2.84 -6.08
CA ALA A 65 8.49 2.71 -7.21
C ALA A 65 9.20 2.67 -8.58
N PRO A 66 9.98 3.69 -8.99
CA PRO A 66 10.70 3.65 -10.26
C PRO A 66 11.82 2.59 -10.26
N LEU A 67 12.54 2.43 -9.15
CA LEU A 67 13.67 1.50 -9.06
C LEU A 67 13.22 0.05 -9.26
N MET A 68 12.18 -0.39 -8.53
CA MET A 68 11.67 -1.76 -8.61
C MET A 68 10.90 -2.00 -9.90
N THR A 69 10.15 -1.00 -10.41
CA THR A 69 9.49 -1.11 -11.72
C THR A 69 10.51 -1.34 -12.83
N LEU A 70 11.63 -0.62 -12.82
CA LEU A 70 12.70 -0.83 -13.80
C LEU A 70 13.41 -2.17 -13.59
N ALA A 71 13.74 -2.52 -12.34
CA ALA A 71 14.41 -3.77 -12.01
C ALA A 71 13.61 -5.01 -12.46
N PHE A 72 12.28 -4.97 -12.32
CA PHE A 72 11.39 -6.09 -12.63
C PHE A 72 10.75 -6.01 -14.02
N SER A 73 11.05 -4.96 -14.80
CA SER A 73 10.49 -4.75 -16.16
C SER A 73 10.70 -5.92 -17.13
N ARG A 74 11.75 -6.72 -16.94
CA ARG A 74 12.09 -7.89 -17.78
C ARG A 74 11.39 -9.18 -17.33
N TRP A 75 10.77 -9.19 -16.17
CA TRP A 75 10.08 -10.36 -15.64
C TRP A 75 8.61 -10.34 -16.04
N SER A 76 7.97 -11.51 -16.01
CA SER A 76 6.52 -11.56 -16.19
C SER A 76 5.82 -10.84 -15.03
N LYS A 77 4.65 -10.26 -15.29
CA LYS A 77 3.90 -9.47 -14.29
C LYS A 77 3.63 -10.27 -13.01
N ARG A 78 3.26 -11.55 -13.14
CA ARG A 78 3.07 -12.46 -12.00
C ARG A 78 4.35 -12.59 -11.18
N LYS A 79 5.49 -12.87 -11.81
CA LYS A 79 6.77 -13.04 -11.12
C LYS A 79 7.18 -11.75 -10.40
N ALA A 80 7.02 -10.60 -11.06
CA ALA A 80 7.30 -9.29 -10.46
C ALA A 80 6.43 -9.03 -9.23
N LEU A 81 5.10 -9.22 -9.32
CA LEU A 81 4.18 -9.01 -8.20
C LEU A 81 4.46 -9.95 -7.02
N ILE A 82 4.77 -11.23 -7.27
CA ILE A 82 5.15 -12.18 -6.22
C ILE A 82 6.45 -11.74 -5.53
N LEU A 83 7.46 -11.29 -6.29
CA LEU A 83 8.73 -10.84 -5.72
C LEU A 83 8.61 -9.54 -4.94
N LEU A 84 7.73 -8.63 -5.36
CA LEU A 84 7.35 -7.46 -4.56
C LEU A 84 6.71 -7.90 -3.23
N MET A 85 5.78 -8.86 -3.26
CA MET A 85 5.20 -9.40 -2.03
C MET A 85 6.21 -10.19 -1.18
N ALA A 86 7.26 -10.76 -1.78
CA ALA A 86 8.36 -11.35 -1.04
C ALA A 86 9.20 -10.29 -0.31
N ILE A 87 9.53 -9.17 -0.97
CA ILE A 87 10.19 -8.01 -0.35
C ILE A 87 9.35 -7.46 0.80
N PHE A 88 8.04 -7.31 0.58
CA PHE A 88 7.07 -6.94 1.62
C PHE A 88 7.14 -7.88 2.82
N THR A 89 7.10 -9.20 2.57
CA THR A 89 7.09 -10.22 3.63
C THR A 89 8.38 -10.19 4.44
N ILE A 90 9.53 -10.18 3.75
CA ILE A 90 10.85 -10.11 4.37
C ILE A 90 10.99 -8.82 5.16
N GLY A 91 10.61 -7.67 4.61
CA GLY A 91 10.68 -6.39 5.29
C GLY A 91 9.84 -6.32 6.58
N ASN A 92 8.63 -6.90 6.57
CA ASN A 92 7.81 -7.01 7.77
C ASN A 92 8.41 -7.99 8.79
N LEU A 93 8.99 -9.12 8.36
CA LEU A 93 9.71 -10.02 9.28
C LEU A 93 10.93 -9.33 9.89
N LEU A 94 11.70 -8.56 9.12
CA LEU A 94 12.81 -7.76 9.62
C LEU A 94 12.33 -6.71 10.65
N SER A 95 11.16 -6.12 10.43
CA SER A 95 10.55 -5.16 11.36
C SER A 95 10.11 -5.85 12.66
N ALA A 96 9.55 -7.06 12.58
CA ALA A 96 9.21 -7.86 13.75
C ALA A 96 10.45 -8.27 14.57
N LEU A 97 11.57 -8.55 13.89
CA LEU A 97 12.82 -8.98 14.51
C LEU A 97 13.74 -7.82 14.91
N ALA A 98 13.37 -6.57 14.62
CA ALA A 98 14.23 -5.42 14.84
C ALA A 98 14.52 -5.22 16.34
N PRO A 99 15.80 -5.26 16.76
CA PRO A 99 16.17 -5.05 18.16
C PRO A 99 16.16 -3.57 18.57
N ASN A 100 16.28 -2.64 17.61
CA ASN A 100 16.41 -1.21 17.89
C ASN A 100 15.82 -0.34 16.77
N TYR A 101 15.77 0.97 17.01
CA TYR A 101 15.22 1.94 16.07
C TYR A 101 15.86 1.89 14.67
N THR A 102 17.19 1.85 14.60
CA THR A 102 17.92 1.89 13.32
C THR A 102 17.59 0.68 12.44
N THR A 103 17.61 -0.52 13.04
CA THR A 103 17.27 -1.76 12.33
C THR A 103 15.81 -1.77 11.89
N LEU A 104 14.89 -1.25 12.71
CA LEU A 104 13.49 -1.07 12.34
C LEU A 104 13.33 -0.09 11.18
N LEU A 105 14.04 1.05 11.20
CA LEU A 105 14.02 2.04 10.13
C LEU A 105 14.50 1.44 8.79
N LEU A 106 15.59 0.68 8.81
CA LEU A 106 16.09 -0.01 7.62
C LEU A 106 15.09 -1.06 7.13
N ALA A 107 14.47 -1.82 8.04
CA ALA A 107 13.43 -2.78 7.69
C ALA A 107 12.21 -2.09 7.05
N ARG A 108 11.82 -0.89 7.53
CA ARG A 108 10.78 -0.07 6.92
C ARG A 108 11.15 0.38 5.51
N LEU A 109 12.40 0.81 5.28
CA LEU A 109 12.89 1.15 3.95
C LEU A 109 12.87 -0.06 3.00
N VAL A 110 13.32 -1.23 3.45
CA VAL A 110 13.24 -2.47 2.64
C VAL A 110 11.79 -2.80 2.32
N THR A 111 10.92 -2.72 3.31
CA THR A 111 9.49 -2.99 3.14
C THR A 111 8.91 -2.05 2.09
N SER A 112 9.16 -0.73 2.16
CA SER A 112 8.52 0.23 1.24
C SER A 112 8.91 0.08 -0.23
N LEU A 113 10.04 -0.56 -0.55
CA LEU A 113 10.46 -0.81 -1.93
C LEU A 113 9.38 -1.55 -2.74
N ASN A 114 8.56 -2.38 -2.10
CA ASN A 114 7.51 -3.12 -2.79
C ASN A 114 6.35 -2.21 -3.25
N HIS A 115 6.05 -1.17 -2.46
CA HIS A 115 4.73 -0.57 -2.40
C HIS A 115 4.34 0.08 -3.74
N GLY A 116 5.04 1.13 -4.16
CA GLY A 116 4.63 1.86 -5.37
C GLY A 116 4.74 1.03 -6.65
N ALA A 117 5.74 0.13 -6.72
CA ALA A 117 5.88 -0.78 -7.86
C ALA A 117 4.75 -1.81 -7.91
N PHE A 118 4.24 -2.29 -6.76
CA PHE A 118 3.10 -3.19 -6.71
C PHE A 118 1.83 -2.52 -7.23
N PHE A 119 1.54 -1.28 -6.80
CA PHE A 119 0.37 -0.57 -7.30
C PHE A 119 0.49 -0.19 -8.77
N GLY A 120 1.68 0.20 -9.25
CA GLY A 120 1.91 0.46 -10.67
C GLY A 120 1.71 -0.77 -11.54
N LEU A 121 2.42 -1.87 -11.26
CA LEU A 121 2.29 -3.12 -12.02
C LEU A 121 0.91 -3.77 -11.85
N GLY A 122 0.36 -3.74 -10.64
CA GLY A 122 -0.94 -4.30 -10.32
C GLY A 122 -2.05 -3.57 -11.06
N SER A 123 -2.01 -2.23 -11.16
CA SER A 123 -2.98 -1.45 -11.93
C SER A 123 -2.93 -1.82 -13.43
N LEU A 124 -1.73 -2.04 -13.98
CA LEU A 124 -1.57 -2.52 -15.36
C LEU A 124 -2.12 -3.94 -15.56
N VAL A 125 -2.01 -4.82 -14.56
CA VAL A 125 -2.62 -6.15 -14.60
C VAL A 125 -4.15 -6.03 -14.51
N ALA A 126 -4.66 -5.28 -13.54
CA ALA A 126 -6.08 -5.05 -13.31
C ALA A 126 -6.79 -4.51 -14.56
N ALA A 127 -6.21 -3.50 -15.21
CA ALA A 127 -6.73 -2.94 -16.45
C ALA A 127 -6.66 -3.93 -17.63
N SER A 128 -5.71 -4.87 -17.64
CA SER A 128 -5.54 -5.84 -18.74
C SER A 128 -6.48 -7.04 -18.68
N VAL A 129 -7.13 -7.29 -17.53
CA VAL A 129 -8.05 -8.44 -17.35
C VAL A 129 -9.52 -8.08 -17.55
N VAL A 130 -9.82 -6.85 -18.00
CA VAL A 130 -11.17 -6.36 -18.26
C VAL A 130 -11.24 -5.59 -19.60
N PRO A 131 -12.44 -5.42 -20.19
CA PRO A 131 -12.64 -4.54 -21.34
C PRO A 131 -12.26 -3.07 -21.05
N ARG A 132 -11.87 -2.31 -22.09
CA ARG A 132 -11.41 -0.91 -21.98
C ARG A 132 -12.33 -0.01 -21.16
N HIS A 133 -13.64 -0.09 -21.36
CA HIS A 133 -14.65 0.71 -20.65
C HIS A 133 -14.81 0.36 -19.15
N LYS A 134 -14.09 -0.64 -18.63
CA LYS A 134 -14.10 -1.04 -17.21
C LYS A 134 -12.73 -0.93 -16.54
N GLN A 135 -11.71 -0.40 -17.21
CA GLN A 135 -10.34 -0.39 -16.70
C GLN A 135 -10.19 0.44 -15.43
N ALA A 136 -10.80 1.63 -15.38
CA ALA A 136 -10.82 2.46 -14.18
C ALA A 136 -11.47 1.71 -13.00
N SER A 137 -12.62 1.07 -13.22
CA SER A 137 -13.31 0.28 -12.18
C SER A 137 -12.49 -0.94 -11.71
N ALA A 138 -11.74 -1.59 -12.60
CA ALA A 138 -10.86 -2.70 -12.23
C ALA A 138 -9.69 -2.23 -11.36
N VAL A 139 -9.08 -1.10 -11.69
CA VAL A 139 -8.06 -0.47 -10.85
C VAL A 139 -8.67 -0.09 -9.50
N ALA A 140 -9.84 0.57 -9.48
CA ALA A 140 -10.53 0.90 -8.24
C ALA A 140 -10.85 -0.33 -7.36
N THR A 141 -11.22 -1.46 -7.98
CA THR A 141 -11.47 -2.74 -7.28
C THR A 141 -10.20 -3.27 -6.60
N MET A 142 -9.04 -3.17 -7.25
CA MET A 142 -7.76 -3.50 -6.63
C MET A 142 -7.48 -2.58 -5.43
N PHE A 143 -7.66 -1.26 -5.60
CA PHE A 143 -7.47 -0.28 -4.53
C PHE A 143 -8.49 -0.44 -3.38
N MET A 144 -9.61 -1.11 -3.60
CA MET A 144 -10.56 -1.44 -2.52
C MET A 144 -9.92 -2.31 -1.42
N GLY A 145 -8.88 -3.08 -1.74
CA GLY A 145 -8.08 -3.76 -0.73
C GLY A 145 -7.45 -2.80 0.28
N LEU A 146 -6.91 -1.67 -0.20
CA LEU A 146 -6.33 -0.61 0.62
C LEU A 146 -7.38 0.08 1.51
N THR A 147 -8.59 0.29 0.98
CA THR A 147 -9.67 0.92 1.77
C THR A 147 -10.17 -0.02 2.87
N ILE A 148 -10.37 -1.30 2.55
CA ILE A 148 -10.74 -2.34 3.53
C ILE A 148 -9.65 -2.51 4.60
N ALA A 149 -8.38 -2.40 4.23
CA ALA A 149 -7.27 -2.41 5.18
C ALA A 149 -7.42 -1.30 6.21
N ASN A 150 -7.73 -0.07 5.80
CA ASN A 150 -7.90 1.04 6.74
C ASN A 150 -9.15 0.93 7.61
N VAL A 151 -10.24 0.32 7.10
CA VAL A 151 -11.47 0.13 7.87
C VAL A 151 -11.33 -0.97 8.94
N GLY A 152 -10.67 -2.09 8.62
CA GLY A 152 -10.62 -3.25 9.52
C GLY A 152 -9.22 -3.75 9.83
N GLY A 153 -8.35 -3.85 8.81
CA GLY A 153 -7.02 -4.41 8.97
C GLY A 153 -6.09 -3.60 9.88
N VAL A 154 -6.09 -2.27 9.75
CA VAL A 154 -5.28 -1.34 10.55
C VAL A 154 -5.73 -1.32 12.02
N PRO A 155 -7.03 -1.18 12.33
CA PRO A 155 -7.55 -1.39 13.68
C PRO A 155 -7.18 -2.75 14.27
N ALA A 156 -7.35 -3.84 13.52
CA ALA A 156 -7.02 -5.18 13.98
C ALA A 156 -5.53 -5.36 14.28
N ALA A 157 -4.65 -4.85 13.40
CA ALA A 157 -3.20 -4.87 13.61
C ALA A 157 -2.78 -3.99 14.79
N THR A 158 -3.44 -2.85 14.99
CA THR A 158 -3.21 -1.96 16.13
C THR A 158 -3.61 -2.63 17.44
N TRP A 159 -4.80 -3.21 17.49
CA TRP A 159 -5.28 -3.95 18.65
C TRP A 159 -4.36 -5.13 18.99
N LEU A 160 -3.94 -5.91 17.98
CA LEU A 160 -3.00 -7.01 18.16
C LEU A 160 -1.68 -6.53 18.78
N GLY A 161 -1.16 -5.41 18.28
CA GLY A 161 0.10 -4.84 18.75
C GLY A 161 0.03 -4.28 20.17
N GLN A 162 -1.13 -3.77 20.57
CA GLN A 162 -1.38 -3.33 21.95
C GLN A 162 -1.57 -4.52 22.90
N ALA A 163 -2.24 -5.59 22.46
CA ALA A 163 -2.58 -6.72 23.30
C ALA A 163 -1.42 -7.69 23.57
N ILE A 164 -0.61 -8.00 22.55
CA ILE A 164 0.46 -9.01 22.63
C ILE A 164 1.82 -8.50 22.12
N GLY A 165 1.94 -7.20 21.89
CA GLY A 165 3.19 -6.54 21.49
C GLY A 165 3.26 -6.16 20.01
N TRP A 166 3.76 -4.95 19.73
CA TRP A 166 3.77 -4.35 18.38
C TRP A 166 4.52 -5.17 17.33
N ARG A 167 5.50 -5.98 17.74
CA ARG A 167 6.23 -6.91 16.85
C ARG A 167 5.31 -7.95 16.23
N MET A 168 4.28 -8.39 16.96
CA MET A 168 3.31 -9.37 16.46
C MET A 168 2.42 -8.82 15.35
N SER A 169 2.17 -7.50 15.32
CA SER A 169 1.51 -6.84 14.19
C SER A 169 2.31 -6.99 12.90
N PHE A 170 3.64 -6.89 12.98
CA PHE A 170 4.53 -7.10 11.84
C PHE A 170 4.64 -8.59 11.42
N VAL A 171 4.53 -9.52 12.36
CA VAL A 171 4.40 -10.96 12.04
C VAL A 171 3.10 -11.23 11.31
N ALA A 172 1.99 -10.69 11.79
CA ALA A 172 0.68 -10.84 11.16
C ALA A 172 0.65 -10.27 9.73
N THR A 173 1.26 -9.10 9.51
CA THR A 173 1.40 -8.54 8.16
C THR A 173 2.30 -9.38 7.27
N ALA A 174 3.40 -9.95 7.78
CA ALA A 174 4.22 -10.89 7.02
C ALA A 174 3.40 -12.11 6.55
N VAL A 175 2.52 -12.66 7.40
CA VAL A 175 1.59 -13.74 7.01
C VAL A 175 0.63 -13.30 5.89
N LEU A 176 0.11 -12.07 5.94
CA LEU A 176 -0.69 -11.52 4.83
C LEU A 176 0.11 -11.47 3.52
N GLY A 177 1.42 -11.21 3.59
CA GLY A 177 2.32 -11.26 2.45
C GLY A 177 2.43 -12.65 1.83
N LEU A 178 2.54 -13.70 2.65
CA LEU A 178 2.51 -15.09 2.20
C LEU A 178 1.18 -15.44 1.52
N ILE A 179 0.06 -15.00 2.11
CA ILE A 179 -1.29 -15.20 1.55
C ILE A 179 -1.41 -14.51 0.19
N ALA A 180 -0.94 -13.27 0.08
CA ALA A 180 -0.94 -12.53 -1.18
C ALA A 180 -0.07 -13.20 -2.25
N MET A 181 1.13 -13.68 -1.91
CA MET A 181 1.97 -14.44 -2.84
C MET A 181 1.27 -15.69 -3.37
N LEU A 182 0.61 -16.45 -2.49
CA LEU A 182 -0.15 -17.63 -2.87
C LEU A 182 -1.35 -17.27 -3.76
N ALA A 183 -2.08 -16.22 -3.42
CA ALA A 183 -3.22 -15.73 -4.19
C ALA A 183 -2.78 -15.31 -5.61
N LEU A 184 -1.71 -14.52 -5.72
CA LEU A 184 -1.13 -14.09 -7.01
C LEU A 184 -0.63 -15.28 -7.83
N TRP A 185 0.02 -16.24 -7.18
CA TRP A 185 0.51 -17.45 -7.82
C TRP A 185 -0.62 -18.31 -8.40
N ARG A 186 -1.76 -18.41 -7.71
CA ARG A 186 -2.92 -19.15 -8.22
C ARG A 186 -3.75 -18.37 -9.24
N ALA A 187 -3.88 -17.06 -9.06
CA ALA A 187 -4.81 -16.24 -9.85
C ALA A 187 -4.22 -15.73 -11.16
N LEU A 188 -2.91 -15.46 -11.21
CA LEU A 188 -2.29 -14.85 -12.39
C LEU A 188 -1.64 -15.91 -13.29
N PRO A 189 -1.76 -15.80 -14.62
CA PRO A 189 -1.02 -16.65 -15.54
C PRO A 189 0.48 -16.37 -15.43
N ALA A 190 1.31 -17.38 -15.71
CA ALA A 190 2.77 -17.24 -15.69
C ALA A 190 3.26 -16.11 -16.62
N GLY A 191 2.58 -15.92 -17.76
CA GLY A 191 2.74 -14.81 -18.70
C GLY A 191 4.12 -14.77 -19.38
N GLU A 192 4.20 -14.03 -20.48
CA GLU A 192 5.48 -13.77 -21.14
C GLU A 192 6.31 -12.72 -20.39
N ALA A 193 7.61 -12.66 -20.71
CA ALA A 193 8.51 -11.65 -20.17
C ALA A 193 8.05 -10.24 -20.53
N GLY A 194 8.13 -9.32 -19.57
CA GLY A 194 7.79 -7.92 -19.79
C GLY A 194 8.72 -7.25 -20.81
N ARG A 195 8.19 -6.25 -21.52
CA ARG A 195 9.00 -5.33 -22.34
C ARG A 195 9.51 -4.20 -21.46
N ARG A 196 10.78 -3.82 -21.66
CA ARG A 196 11.38 -2.66 -20.96
C ARG A 196 10.63 -1.38 -21.35
N PRO A 197 10.15 -0.58 -20.39
CA PRO A 197 9.56 0.71 -20.68
C PRO A 197 10.62 1.70 -21.19
N ASN A 198 10.20 2.67 -22.00
CA ASN A 198 11.07 3.77 -22.39
C ASN A 198 11.12 4.81 -21.26
N VAL A 199 12.06 4.60 -20.33
CA VAL A 199 12.23 5.45 -19.13
C VAL A 199 12.36 6.94 -19.46
N ARG A 200 13.00 7.29 -20.59
CA ARG A 200 13.14 8.69 -21.01
C ARG A 200 11.80 9.33 -21.34
N HIS A 201 10.90 8.58 -21.97
CA HIS A 201 9.57 9.06 -22.31
C HIS A 201 8.70 9.21 -21.05
N GLU A 202 8.71 8.22 -20.16
CA GLU A 202 8.00 8.27 -18.87
C GLU A 202 8.44 9.47 -18.01
N LEU A 203 9.75 9.71 -17.90
CA LEU A 203 10.28 10.86 -17.15
C LEU A 203 10.00 12.21 -17.82
N ALA A 204 9.80 12.25 -19.14
CA ALA A 204 9.46 13.47 -19.84
C ALA A 204 8.03 13.95 -19.51
N VAL A 205 7.09 13.01 -19.29
CA VAL A 205 5.71 13.34 -18.91
C VAL A 205 5.65 14.09 -17.58
N LEU A 206 6.52 13.75 -16.62
CA LEU A 206 6.59 14.42 -15.32
C LEU A 206 7.01 15.90 -15.40
N LYS A 207 7.56 16.35 -16.54
CA LYS A 207 7.92 17.76 -16.75
C LYS A 207 6.75 18.62 -17.21
N SER A 208 5.61 18.02 -17.53
CA SER A 208 4.42 18.76 -17.95
C SER A 208 3.91 19.64 -16.80
N PRO A 209 3.69 20.95 -17.02
CA PRO A 209 3.14 21.84 -16.00
C PRO A 209 1.80 21.35 -15.42
N VAL A 210 0.95 20.75 -16.26
CA VAL A 210 -0.35 20.20 -15.82
C VAL A 210 -0.14 19.03 -14.86
N VAL A 211 0.80 18.13 -15.16
CA VAL A 211 1.13 17.00 -14.29
C VAL A 211 1.77 17.49 -13.00
N LEU A 212 2.67 18.46 -13.06
CA LEU A 212 3.30 19.04 -11.87
C LEU A 212 2.28 19.75 -10.96
N MET A 213 1.30 20.46 -11.51
CA MET A 213 0.21 21.07 -10.72
C MET A 213 -0.68 20.02 -10.05
N ALA A 214 -1.00 18.92 -10.76
CA ALA A 214 -1.75 17.81 -10.18
C ALA A 214 -0.97 17.12 -9.05
N LEU A 215 0.34 16.90 -9.26
CA LEU A 215 1.23 16.34 -8.23
C LEU A 215 1.38 17.29 -7.04
N ALA A 216 1.53 18.60 -7.25
CA ALA A 216 1.62 19.59 -6.19
C ALA A 216 0.35 19.62 -5.33
N THR A 217 -0.82 19.59 -5.97
CA THR A 217 -2.12 19.49 -5.27
C THR A 217 -2.19 18.22 -4.43
N THR A 218 -1.71 17.10 -4.98
CA THR A 218 -1.65 15.81 -4.27
C THR A 218 -0.71 15.88 -3.06
N VAL A 219 0.48 16.46 -3.22
CA VAL A 219 1.47 16.61 -2.14
C VAL A 219 0.93 17.50 -1.02
N LEU A 220 0.27 18.62 -1.34
CA LEU A 220 -0.31 19.52 -0.34
C LEU A 220 -1.47 18.83 0.41
N GLY A 221 -2.39 18.19 -0.31
CA GLY A 221 -3.52 17.49 0.30
C GLY A 221 -3.09 16.29 1.15
N ALA A 222 -2.24 15.43 0.61
CA ALA A 222 -1.71 14.27 1.33
C ALA A 222 -0.80 14.69 2.49
N GLY A 223 0.05 15.70 2.32
CA GLY A 223 0.94 16.20 3.36
C GLY A 223 0.17 16.71 4.58
N ALA A 224 -0.88 17.50 4.38
CA ALA A 224 -1.76 17.95 5.46
C ALA A 224 -2.41 16.77 6.20
N MET A 225 -2.93 15.80 5.45
CA MET A 225 -3.56 14.62 6.02
C MET A 225 -2.58 13.75 6.81
N PHE A 226 -1.45 13.38 6.22
CA PHE A 226 -0.47 12.47 6.84
C PHE A 226 0.20 13.10 8.06
N THR A 227 0.32 14.43 8.12
CA THR A 227 0.83 15.14 9.31
C THR A 227 -0.07 14.87 10.51
N LEU A 228 -1.39 15.03 10.36
CA LEU A 228 -2.35 14.74 11.42
C LEU A 228 -2.43 13.24 11.72
N TYR A 229 -2.55 12.43 10.66
CA TYR A 229 -2.82 11.00 10.79
C TYR A 229 -1.65 10.25 11.44
N THR A 230 -0.40 10.64 11.13
CA THR A 230 0.81 10.05 11.72
C THR A 230 0.79 10.12 13.25
N TYR A 231 0.35 11.23 13.82
CA TYR A 231 0.35 11.47 15.25
C TYR A 231 -1.05 11.33 15.88
N ILE A 232 -1.98 10.65 15.22
CA ILE A 232 -3.37 10.56 15.71
C ILE A 232 -3.46 9.94 17.11
N ALA A 233 -2.79 8.80 17.33
CA ALA A 233 -2.80 8.11 18.61
C ALA A 233 -2.21 8.96 19.74
N PRO A 234 -0.96 9.50 19.64
CA PRO A 234 -0.41 10.33 20.70
C PRO A 234 -1.17 11.65 20.89
N THR A 235 -1.71 12.25 19.84
CA THR A 235 -2.49 13.50 19.94
C THR A 235 -3.79 13.27 20.72
N LEU A 236 -4.54 12.22 20.37
CA LEU A 236 -5.77 11.86 21.08
C LEU A 236 -5.48 11.48 22.54
N ALA A 237 -4.43 10.69 22.79
CA ALA A 237 -4.05 10.30 24.14
C ALA A 237 -3.64 11.52 25.00
N ALA A 238 -2.78 12.38 24.48
CA ALA A 238 -2.22 13.51 25.24
C ALA A 238 -3.22 14.66 25.45
N ILE A 239 -4.06 14.97 24.46
CA ILE A 239 -4.96 16.13 24.52
C ILE A 239 -6.31 15.76 25.13
N THR A 240 -6.85 14.58 24.80
CA THR A 240 -8.21 14.19 25.18
C THR A 240 -8.28 13.10 26.24
N GLY A 241 -7.14 12.52 26.64
CA GLY A 241 -7.12 11.35 27.53
C GLY A 241 -7.77 10.12 26.91
N ALA A 242 -7.75 10.01 25.57
CA ALA A 242 -8.48 8.99 24.84
C ALA A 242 -8.08 7.56 25.24
N SER A 243 -9.08 6.69 25.40
CA SER A 243 -8.85 5.26 25.59
C SER A 243 -8.36 4.58 24.31
N PRO A 244 -7.67 3.42 24.40
CA PRO A 244 -7.24 2.66 23.22
C PRO A 244 -8.41 2.30 22.27
N ALA A 245 -9.58 2.00 22.83
CA ALA A 245 -10.79 1.72 22.06
C ALA A 245 -11.28 2.95 21.27
N PHE A 246 -11.21 4.14 21.88
CA PHE A 246 -11.57 5.39 21.19
C PHE A 246 -10.61 5.70 20.04
N ILE A 247 -9.30 5.56 20.26
CA ILE A 247 -8.28 5.71 19.19
C ILE A 247 -8.58 4.74 18.04
N THR A 248 -8.84 3.46 18.37
CA THR A 248 -9.22 2.44 17.38
C THR A 248 -10.47 2.85 16.59
N GLY A 249 -11.50 3.39 17.26
CA GLY A 249 -12.70 3.91 16.59
C GLY A 249 -12.43 5.09 15.65
N MET A 250 -11.51 5.99 16.02
CA MET A 250 -11.09 7.09 15.13
C MET A 250 -10.32 6.60 13.90
N LEU A 251 -9.50 5.55 14.04
CA LEU A 251 -8.83 4.90 12.89
C LEU A 251 -9.87 4.30 11.92
N VAL A 252 -10.91 3.63 12.45
CA VAL A 252 -12.03 3.12 11.64
C VAL A 252 -12.72 4.26 10.89
N LEU A 253 -12.98 5.38 11.56
CA LEU A 253 -13.63 6.55 10.94
C LEU A 253 -12.80 7.11 9.77
N ILE A 254 -11.47 7.18 9.91
CA ILE A 254 -10.57 7.56 8.82
C ILE A 254 -10.65 6.55 7.67
N GLY A 255 -10.65 5.25 7.97
CA GLY A 255 -10.82 4.20 6.95
C GLY A 255 -12.15 4.30 6.19
N LEU A 256 -13.23 4.66 6.87
CA LEU A 256 -14.52 4.93 6.23
C LEU A 256 -14.43 6.15 5.30
N GLY A 257 -13.75 7.23 5.74
CA GLY A 257 -13.47 8.40 4.92
C GLY A 257 -12.70 8.04 3.64
N PHE A 258 -11.64 7.23 3.74
CA PHE A 258 -10.92 6.70 2.58
C PHE A 258 -11.80 5.88 1.64
N THR A 259 -12.64 5.02 2.19
CA THR A 259 -13.54 4.17 1.40
C THR A 259 -14.55 5.00 0.61
N LEU A 260 -15.19 5.97 1.27
CA LEU A 260 -16.12 6.89 0.63
C LEU A 260 -15.42 7.77 -0.42
N GLY A 261 -14.26 8.33 -0.08
CA GLY A 261 -13.46 9.16 -0.98
C GLY A 261 -13.02 8.41 -2.24
N ASN A 262 -12.52 7.18 -2.10
CA ASN A 262 -12.13 6.34 -3.23
C ASN A 262 -13.33 6.03 -4.15
N GLY A 263 -14.48 5.70 -3.57
CA GLY A 263 -15.70 5.41 -4.34
C GLY A 263 -16.25 6.64 -5.08
N LEU A 264 -16.28 7.80 -4.43
CA LEU A 264 -16.75 9.05 -5.03
C LEU A 264 -15.76 9.56 -6.09
N GLY A 265 -14.46 9.54 -5.79
CA GLY A 265 -13.40 9.96 -6.70
C GLY A 265 -13.38 9.14 -7.99
N GLY A 266 -13.48 7.81 -7.88
CA GLY A 266 -13.56 6.93 -9.06
C GLY A 266 -14.77 7.25 -9.95
N ARG A 267 -15.97 7.42 -9.36
CA ARG A 267 -17.19 7.78 -10.11
C ARG A 267 -17.11 9.16 -10.76
N MET A 268 -16.47 10.12 -10.12
CA MET A 268 -16.29 11.48 -10.67
C MET A 268 -15.28 11.48 -11.81
N ALA A 269 -14.17 10.74 -11.67
CA ALA A 269 -13.16 10.59 -12.72
C ALA A 269 -13.72 9.93 -13.98
N ASP A 270 -14.59 8.92 -13.82
CA ASP A 270 -15.27 8.26 -14.95
C ASP A 270 -16.17 9.22 -15.76
N ARG A 271 -16.58 10.37 -15.17
CA ARG A 271 -17.43 11.38 -15.83
C ARG A 271 -16.63 12.51 -16.50
N SER A 272 -15.34 12.67 -16.19
CA SER A 272 -14.51 13.78 -16.68
C SER A 272 -13.43 13.30 -17.64
N LEU A 273 -13.72 12.30 -18.48
CA LEU A 273 -12.77 11.78 -19.47
C LEU A 273 -12.59 12.68 -20.71
N ASP A 274 -13.11 13.92 -20.64
CA ASP A 274 -13.00 14.96 -21.66
C ASP A 274 -12.02 16.07 -21.21
#